data_AF-A0A1G4JHI7-F1
#
_entry.id   AF-A0A1G4JHI7-F1
#
_cell.length_a   1.000
_cell.length_b   1.000
_cell.length_c   1.000
_cell.angle_alpha   90.00
_cell.angle_beta   90.00
_cell.angle_gamma   90.00
#
_symmetry.space_group_name_H-M   'P 1'
#
loop_
_entity.id
_entity.type
_entity.pdbx_description
1 polymer ?
#
loop_
_entity_poly.entity_id
_entity_poly.type
_entity_poly.pdbx_seq_one_letter_code
_entity_poly.pdbx_strand_id
1 'polypeptide(L)'
;MSTILYNANSKLVSRFHRKVKLRNELNVDFSDEPSFKSSHPKNSPEYLRELCKSVYPESLHSNFTDMAISRLSVHAFFALIVQNFVKTWFGTKIPSTDPEFLCELFAIVQRLVVHVENYEVSWEQLILDDLPLVVFEHFQALKTNGLVYSRENSSSATADYICSLLRSESTLEAVFVRSLYVNLLCGKILHSIAEPYLTLEILNKVARSKLENLHSEPSSIFEKISSTITVVRSALKFHRQGPQQLWRPFTHRYFFTCARRLIRFEQRRPFLYCLCKYTEAAAAKIPGFDRFMYRLFQTNVADKLSSGPQVAHIFVALRQLVFPRDTVTGPPRPVFDDHKKKLLREECEQNFYQLLASYKIESIVGLTVTDVKNFVSTISADQCANAQLLERLVACVIAHIA
;
A
#
# COMPACT_ATOMS: atom_id res chain seq x y z
N MET A 1 -32.28 -25.03 37.94
CA MET A 1 -31.34 -25.00 36.80
C MET A 1 -32.16 -25.03 35.51
N SER A 2 -32.29 -23.90 34.84
CA SER A 2 -33.07 -23.73 33.61
C SER A 2 -32.27 -24.24 32.41
N THR A 3 -32.65 -25.41 31.90
CA THR A 3 -32.18 -25.98 30.64
C THR A 3 -32.72 -25.13 29.49
N ILE A 4 -31.88 -24.25 28.96
CA ILE A 4 -32.18 -23.51 27.73
C ILE A 4 -32.14 -24.51 26.57
N LEU A 5 -33.31 -24.93 26.10
CA LEU A 5 -33.49 -25.76 24.91
C LEU A 5 -33.10 -24.93 23.68
N TYR A 6 -31.89 -25.15 23.15
CA TYR A 6 -31.49 -24.61 21.86
C TYR A 6 -32.36 -25.22 20.76
N ASN A 7 -33.17 -24.38 20.12
CA ASN A 7 -33.96 -24.78 18.95
C ASN A 7 -33.02 -25.08 17.77
N ALA A 8 -32.86 -26.36 17.43
CA ALA A 8 -32.02 -26.84 16.34
C ALA A 8 -32.46 -26.35 14.94
N ASN A 9 -33.67 -25.79 14.79
CA ASN A 9 -34.15 -25.17 13.54
C ASN A 9 -33.82 -23.67 13.43
N SER A 10 -33.02 -23.13 14.33
CA SER A 10 -32.56 -21.75 14.23
C SER A 10 -31.57 -21.57 13.07
N LYS A 11 -31.94 -20.76 12.07
CA LYS A 11 -31.05 -20.30 10.97
C LYS A 11 -29.73 -19.70 11.48
N LEU A 12 -29.62 -19.33 12.76
CA LEU A 12 -28.39 -18.82 13.38
C LEU A 12 -27.35 -19.92 13.65
N VAL A 13 -27.77 -21.14 14.02
CA VAL A 13 -26.87 -22.28 14.29
C VAL A 13 -26.18 -22.74 13.01
N SER A 14 -26.90 -22.72 11.88
CA SER A 14 -26.36 -22.95 10.54
C SER A 14 -25.24 -21.98 10.17
N ARG A 15 -25.38 -20.68 10.45
CA ARG A 15 -24.35 -19.67 10.12
C ARG A 15 -23.09 -19.84 10.98
N PHE A 16 -23.23 -20.17 12.26
CA PHE A 16 -22.09 -20.42 13.14
C PHE A 16 -21.36 -21.70 12.77
N HIS A 17 -22.06 -22.81 12.53
CA HIS A 17 -21.41 -24.04 12.06
C HIS A 17 -20.77 -23.88 10.69
N ARG A 18 -21.33 -23.08 9.78
CA ARG A 18 -20.69 -22.78 8.49
C ARG A 18 -19.38 -22.01 8.66
N LYS A 19 -19.33 -21.04 9.59
CA LYS A 19 -18.09 -20.31 9.91
C LYS A 19 -17.04 -21.19 10.59
N VAL A 20 -17.44 -22.07 11.51
CA VAL A 20 -16.52 -22.99 12.20
C VAL A 20 -16.01 -24.09 11.27
N LYS A 21 -16.87 -24.64 10.39
CA LYS A 21 -16.46 -25.64 9.40
C LYS A 21 -15.50 -25.07 8.37
N LEU A 22 -15.75 -23.85 7.87
CA LEU A 22 -14.79 -23.11 7.02
C LEU A 22 -13.44 -22.94 7.73
N ARG A 23 -13.43 -22.59 9.03
CA ARG A 23 -12.18 -22.40 9.77
C ARG A 23 -11.39 -23.70 9.97
N ASN A 24 -12.06 -24.83 10.11
CA ASN A 24 -11.41 -26.15 10.22
C ASN A 24 -10.95 -26.71 8.86
N GLU A 25 -11.68 -26.44 7.77
CA GLU A 25 -11.25 -26.76 6.40
C GLU A 25 -10.06 -25.90 5.94
N LEU A 26 -9.86 -24.73 6.56
CA LEU A 26 -8.71 -23.85 6.31
C LEU A 26 -7.41 -24.32 7.00
N ASN A 27 -7.47 -25.31 7.90
CA ASN A 27 -6.29 -25.95 8.49
C ASN A 27 -5.81 -27.17 7.69
N VAL A 28 -6.38 -27.44 6.52
CA VAL A 28 -5.83 -28.44 5.60
C VAL A 28 -4.44 -27.97 5.20
N ASP A 29 -3.45 -28.85 5.34
CA ASP A 29 -2.06 -28.53 5.02
C ASP A 29 -1.95 -28.30 3.50
N PHE A 30 -1.98 -27.04 3.08
CA PHE A 30 -1.89 -26.65 1.67
C PHE A 30 -0.47 -26.86 1.11
N SER A 31 0.42 -27.58 1.80
CA SER A 31 1.74 -27.97 1.32
C SER A 31 1.68 -28.65 -0.06
N ASP A 32 0.58 -29.31 -0.38
CA ASP A 32 0.40 -30.07 -1.63
C ASP A 32 -0.22 -29.29 -2.81
N GLU A 33 -0.69 -28.04 -2.63
CA GLU A 33 -1.23 -27.28 -3.76
C GLU A 33 -0.11 -26.91 -4.75
N PRO A 34 -0.26 -27.26 -6.05
CA PRO A 34 0.76 -26.99 -7.05
C PRO A 34 0.95 -25.47 -7.18
N SER A 35 2.19 -25.03 -7.05
CA SER A 35 2.59 -23.67 -7.41
C SER A 35 2.56 -23.48 -8.92
N PHE A 36 2.43 -22.23 -9.38
CA PHE A 36 2.48 -21.92 -10.80
C PHE A 36 3.87 -22.28 -11.32
N LYS A 37 3.91 -23.23 -12.27
CA LYS A 37 5.14 -23.73 -12.87
C LYS A 37 5.42 -22.93 -14.14
N SER A 38 6.58 -22.28 -14.16
CA SER A 38 7.14 -21.56 -15.30
C SER A 38 8.58 -22.01 -15.48
N SER A 39 9.06 -22.04 -16.73
CA SER A 39 10.47 -22.28 -17.05
C SER A 39 11.37 -21.09 -16.71
N HIS A 40 10.78 -19.92 -16.43
CA HIS A 40 11.51 -18.67 -16.25
C HIS A 40 11.70 -18.31 -14.76
N PRO A 41 12.73 -17.51 -14.43
CA PRO A 41 12.95 -17.04 -13.07
C PRO A 41 11.74 -16.29 -12.51
N LYS A 42 11.40 -16.52 -11.24
CA LYS A 42 10.26 -15.86 -10.59
C LYS A 42 10.37 -14.34 -10.68
N ASN A 43 9.28 -13.69 -11.11
CA ASN A 43 9.17 -12.24 -11.36
C ASN A 43 9.95 -11.70 -12.58
N SER A 44 10.57 -12.55 -13.39
CA SER A 44 11.07 -12.11 -14.70
C SER A 44 9.92 -11.66 -15.60
N PRO A 45 10.15 -10.78 -16.60
CA PRO A 45 9.12 -10.40 -17.56
C PRO A 45 8.48 -11.63 -18.23
N GLU A 46 9.28 -12.63 -18.59
CA GLU A 46 8.83 -13.85 -19.24
C GLU A 46 7.92 -14.67 -18.32
N TYR A 47 8.28 -14.81 -17.04
CA TYR A 47 7.45 -15.44 -16.02
C TYR A 47 6.08 -14.75 -15.88
N LEU A 48 6.07 -13.41 -15.85
CA LEU A 48 4.83 -12.64 -15.73
C LEU A 48 3.96 -12.76 -17.00
N ARG A 49 4.56 -12.85 -18.19
CA ARG A 49 3.84 -13.12 -19.44
C ARG A 49 3.19 -14.51 -19.40
N GLU A 50 3.93 -15.54 -19.03
CA GLU A 50 3.38 -16.91 -18.91
C GLU A 50 2.24 -16.96 -17.90
N LEU A 51 2.39 -16.27 -16.77
CA LEU A 51 1.34 -16.18 -15.75
C LEU A 51 0.07 -15.53 -16.32
N CYS A 52 0.20 -14.39 -17.00
CA CYS A 52 -0.94 -13.72 -17.64
C CYS A 52 -1.62 -14.63 -18.68
N LYS A 53 -0.83 -15.29 -19.53
CA LYS A 53 -1.33 -16.21 -20.58
C LYS A 53 -2.02 -17.45 -20.01
N SER A 54 -1.64 -17.89 -18.81
CA SER A 54 -2.30 -19.03 -18.14
C SER A 54 -3.73 -18.72 -17.67
N VAL A 55 -4.06 -17.44 -17.48
CA VAL A 55 -5.37 -17.01 -16.97
C VAL A 55 -6.23 -16.42 -18.08
N TYR A 56 -5.69 -15.48 -18.86
CA TYR A 56 -6.42 -14.75 -19.88
C TYR A 56 -6.63 -15.57 -21.18
N PRO A 57 -7.71 -15.31 -21.93
CA PRO A 57 -7.98 -15.97 -23.21
C PRO A 57 -6.85 -15.81 -24.24
N GLU A 58 -6.72 -16.79 -25.15
CA GLU A 58 -5.71 -16.82 -26.21
C GLU A 58 -5.77 -15.59 -27.14
N SER A 59 -6.97 -15.03 -27.33
CA SER A 59 -7.16 -13.79 -28.11
C SER A 59 -6.36 -12.59 -27.59
N LEU A 60 -6.00 -12.60 -26.30
CA LEU A 60 -5.21 -11.54 -25.66
C LEU A 60 -3.71 -11.86 -25.57
N HIS A 61 -3.27 -13.06 -25.96
CA HIS A 61 -1.88 -13.49 -25.72
C HIS A 61 -0.86 -12.65 -26.47
N SER A 62 -1.22 -12.13 -27.65
CA SER A 62 -0.39 -11.22 -28.44
C SER A 62 -0.11 -9.91 -27.70
N ASN A 63 -1.07 -9.41 -26.90
CA ASN A 63 -0.94 -8.14 -26.17
C ASN A 63 0.19 -8.18 -25.13
N PHE A 64 0.55 -9.36 -24.61
CA PHE A 64 1.58 -9.49 -23.57
C PHE A 64 3.02 -9.53 -24.11
N THR A 65 3.21 -9.76 -25.41
CA THR A 65 4.55 -9.89 -26.00
C THR A 65 5.33 -8.60 -25.87
N ASP A 66 4.72 -7.48 -26.27
CA ASP A 66 5.35 -6.16 -26.31
C ASP A 66 4.95 -5.24 -25.12
N MET A 67 4.29 -5.81 -24.12
CA MET A 67 3.81 -5.05 -22.97
C MET A 67 4.97 -4.63 -22.05
N ALA A 68 5.02 -3.33 -21.71
CA ALA A 68 5.96 -2.82 -20.73
C ALA A 68 5.82 -3.52 -19.36
N ILE A 69 6.93 -3.69 -18.64
CA ILE A 69 6.97 -4.44 -17.38
C ILE A 69 6.05 -3.86 -16.30
N SER A 70 5.82 -2.54 -16.29
CA SER A 70 4.85 -1.87 -15.40
C SER A 70 3.45 -2.41 -15.60
N ARG A 71 2.94 -2.32 -16.83
CA ARG A 71 1.61 -2.79 -17.24
C ARG A 71 1.47 -4.30 -17.05
N LEU A 72 2.51 -5.05 -17.42
CA LEU A 72 2.53 -6.50 -17.27
C LEU A 72 2.42 -6.94 -15.80
N SER A 73 3.10 -6.23 -14.89
CA SER A 73 3.02 -6.51 -13.45
C SER A 73 1.63 -6.23 -12.88
N VAL A 74 0.97 -5.16 -13.35
CA VAL A 74 -0.43 -4.87 -12.99
C VAL A 74 -1.35 -5.98 -13.49
N HIS A 75 -1.24 -6.35 -14.77
CA HIS A 75 -2.06 -7.42 -15.35
C HIS A 75 -1.80 -8.78 -14.70
N ALA A 76 -0.56 -9.10 -14.32
CA ALA A 76 -0.24 -10.33 -13.60
C ALA A 76 -0.90 -10.39 -12.22
N PHE A 77 -0.97 -9.26 -11.52
CA PHE A 77 -1.71 -9.16 -10.26
C PHE A 77 -3.22 -9.37 -10.47
N PHE A 78 -3.83 -8.68 -11.44
CA PHE A 78 -5.25 -8.82 -11.73
C PHE A 78 -5.62 -10.19 -12.34
N ALA A 79 -4.73 -10.82 -13.11
CA ALA A 79 -4.90 -12.18 -13.59
C ALA A 79 -5.13 -13.14 -12.43
N LEU A 80 -4.33 -13.03 -11.37
CA LEU A 80 -4.51 -13.87 -10.17
C LEU A 80 -5.81 -13.55 -9.43
N ILE A 81 -6.25 -12.30 -9.38
CA ILE A 81 -7.58 -11.94 -8.85
C ILE A 81 -8.68 -12.61 -9.69
N VAL A 82 -8.59 -12.53 -11.02
CA VAL A 82 -9.55 -13.15 -11.94
C VAL A 82 -9.56 -14.67 -11.77
N GLN A 83 -8.40 -15.32 -11.75
CA GLN A 83 -8.28 -16.75 -11.52
C GLN A 83 -8.93 -17.16 -10.19
N ASN A 84 -8.69 -16.41 -9.13
CA ASN A 84 -9.11 -16.77 -7.78
C ASN A 84 -10.51 -16.36 -7.38
N PHE A 85 -11.10 -15.39 -8.06
CA PHE A 85 -12.42 -14.88 -7.69
C PHE A 85 -13.42 -15.04 -8.82
N VAL A 86 -13.01 -14.93 -10.08
CA VAL A 86 -13.92 -15.18 -11.20
C VAL A 86 -14.01 -16.67 -11.46
N LYS A 87 -12.89 -17.36 -11.71
CA LYS A 87 -12.97 -18.79 -12.10
C LYS A 87 -13.46 -19.70 -10.97
N THR A 88 -13.10 -19.44 -9.71
CA THR A 88 -13.54 -20.27 -8.57
C THR A 88 -14.97 -19.96 -8.10
N TRP A 89 -15.34 -18.67 -7.97
CA TRP A 89 -16.62 -18.26 -7.38
C TRP A 89 -17.72 -18.06 -8.42
N PHE A 90 -17.40 -17.49 -9.59
CA PHE A 90 -18.34 -17.39 -10.71
C PHE A 90 -18.35 -18.65 -11.56
N GLY A 91 -17.20 -19.25 -11.87
CA GLY A 91 -17.14 -20.43 -12.76
C GLY A 91 -17.89 -21.65 -12.22
N THR A 92 -18.00 -21.80 -10.89
CA THR A 92 -18.83 -22.86 -10.27
C THR A 92 -20.33 -22.57 -10.31
N LYS A 93 -20.73 -21.29 -10.44
CA LYS A 93 -22.14 -20.85 -10.39
C LYS A 93 -22.72 -20.55 -11.76
N ILE A 94 -21.88 -20.10 -12.68
CA ILE A 94 -22.23 -19.74 -14.06
C ILE A 94 -21.22 -20.48 -14.94
N PRO A 95 -21.60 -21.63 -15.52
CA PRO A 95 -20.74 -22.41 -16.39
C PRO A 95 -20.67 -21.77 -17.79
N SER A 96 -20.26 -20.51 -17.87
CA SER A 96 -19.97 -19.87 -19.15
C SER A 96 -18.48 -20.04 -19.46
N THR A 97 -18.20 -20.61 -20.63
CA THR A 97 -16.84 -20.69 -21.20
C THR A 97 -16.52 -19.49 -22.09
N ASP A 98 -17.41 -18.50 -22.12
CA ASP A 98 -17.29 -17.34 -22.99
C ASP A 98 -16.06 -16.49 -22.63
N PRO A 99 -15.08 -16.34 -23.53
CA PRO A 99 -13.91 -15.51 -23.29
C PRO A 99 -14.24 -14.01 -23.26
N GLU A 100 -15.40 -13.58 -23.77
CA GLU A 100 -15.78 -12.16 -23.88
C GLU A 100 -15.74 -11.46 -22.51
N PHE A 101 -16.29 -12.09 -21.47
CA PHE A 101 -16.25 -11.53 -20.12
C PHE A 101 -14.83 -11.28 -19.61
N LEU A 102 -13.90 -12.22 -19.85
CA LEU A 102 -12.51 -12.05 -19.45
C LEU A 102 -11.79 -10.99 -20.30
N CYS A 103 -12.18 -10.85 -21.58
CA CYS A 103 -11.69 -9.78 -22.45
C CYS A 103 -12.14 -8.40 -21.95
N GLU A 104 -13.39 -8.26 -21.51
CA GLU A 104 -13.90 -7.02 -20.93
C GLU A 104 -13.21 -6.68 -19.60
N LEU A 105 -12.99 -7.67 -18.71
CA LEU A 105 -12.22 -7.44 -17.49
C LEU A 105 -10.79 -6.95 -17.78
N PHE A 106 -10.13 -7.57 -18.76
CA PHE A 106 -8.82 -7.11 -19.22
C PHE A 106 -8.88 -5.68 -19.75
N ALA A 107 -9.88 -5.35 -20.56
CA ALA A 107 -10.07 -4.01 -21.12
C ALA A 107 -10.33 -2.97 -20.03
N ILE A 108 -11.09 -3.30 -18.98
CA ILE A 108 -11.29 -2.43 -17.80
C ILE A 108 -9.97 -2.14 -17.11
N VAL A 109 -9.18 -3.18 -16.77
CA VAL A 109 -7.86 -3.00 -16.12
C VAL A 109 -6.94 -2.18 -17.01
N GLN A 110 -6.92 -2.45 -18.32
CA GLN A 110 -6.10 -1.71 -19.28
C GLN A 110 -6.49 -0.24 -19.36
N ARG A 111 -7.79 0.09 -19.38
CA ARG A 111 -8.29 1.47 -19.36
C ARG A 111 -7.86 2.20 -18.08
N LEU A 112 -7.95 1.54 -16.93
CA LEU A 112 -7.49 2.11 -15.65
C LEU A 112 -5.97 2.35 -15.65
N VAL A 113 -5.17 1.40 -16.13
CA VAL A 113 -3.71 1.56 -16.22
C VAL A 113 -3.34 2.73 -17.13
N VAL A 114 -3.94 2.81 -18.32
CA VAL A 114 -3.69 3.91 -19.26
C VAL A 114 -4.14 5.25 -18.68
N HIS A 115 -5.27 5.28 -17.98
CA HIS A 115 -5.74 6.50 -17.31
C HIS A 115 -4.75 6.97 -16.24
N VAL A 116 -4.27 6.07 -15.36
CA VAL A 116 -3.28 6.38 -14.33
C VAL A 116 -1.95 6.83 -14.94
N GLU A 117 -1.49 6.20 -16.03
CA GLU A 117 -0.24 6.58 -16.70
C GLU A 117 -0.32 7.94 -17.40
N ASN A 118 -1.51 8.32 -17.90
CA ASN A 118 -1.71 9.59 -18.60
C ASN A 118 -2.05 10.76 -17.67
N TYR A 119 -2.37 10.50 -16.40
CA TYR A 119 -2.77 11.54 -15.45
C TYR A 119 -1.54 12.12 -14.73
N GLU A 120 -1.44 13.45 -14.72
CA GLU A 120 -0.39 14.16 -13.98
C GLU A 120 -0.77 14.24 -12.49
N VAL A 121 -0.35 13.25 -11.71
CA VAL A 121 -0.55 13.26 -10.26
C VAL A 121 0.34 14.31 -9.61
N SER A 122 -0.26 15.21 -8.82
CA SER A 122 0.47 16.14 -7.95
C SER A 122 1.08 15.41 -6.76
N TRP A 123 2.18 14.68 -7.01
CA TRP A 123 2.88 13.88 -6.01
C TRP A 123 3.29 14.69 -4.79
N GLU A 124 3.60 15.97 -4.97
CA GLU A 124 3.92 16.87 -3.87
C GLU A 124 2.76 17.00 -2.89
N GLN A 125 1.56 17.35 -3.39
CA GLN A 125 0.38 17.51 -2.54
C GLN A 125 -0.04 16.17 -1.93
N LEU A 126 -0.07 15.10 -2.73
CA LEU A 126 -0.45 13.77 -2.25
C LEU A 126 0.46 13.30 -1.10
N ILE A 127 1.78 13.34 -1.29
CA ILE A 127 2.75 12.76 -0.33
C ILE A 127 3.04 13.68 0.83
N LEU A 128 3.10 15.01 0.59
CA LEU A 128 3.50 15.96 1.63
C LEU A 128 2.34 16.59 2.35
N ASP A 129 1.12 16.55 1.82
CA ASP A 129 -0.06 17.14 2.47
C ASP A 129 -1.11 16.09 2.85
N ASP A 130 -1.68 15.42 1.85
CA ASP A 130 -2.92 14.67 2.05
C ASP A 130 -2.71 13.29 2.69
N LEU A 131 -1.70 12.51 2.29
CA LEU A 131 -1.38 11.24 2.96
C LEU A 131 -0.97 11.44 4.43
N PRO A 132 -0.08 12.40 4.78
CA PRO A 132 0.26 12.66 6.17
C PRO A 132 -0.93 13.13 7.01
N LEU A 133 -1.86 13.89 6.42
CA LEU A 133 -3.12 14.27 7.07
C LEU A 133 -3.96 13.04 7.42
N VAL A 134 -4.19 12.14 6.46
CA VAL A 134 -4.95 10.91 6.68
C VAL A 134 -4.32 10.04 7.78
N VAL A 135 -2.99 9.87 7.74
CA VAL A 135 -2.25 9.10 8.75
C VAL A 135 -2.37 9.76 10.13
N PHE A 136 -2.22 11.08 10.21
CA PHE A 136 -2.31 11.80 11.48
C PHE A 136 -3.69 11.73 12.11
N GLU A 137 -4.75 11.96 11.32
CA GLU A 137 -6.13 11.84 11.79
C GLU A 137 -6.44 10.42 12.28
N HIS A 138 -5.96 9.41 11.55
CA HIS A 138 -6.10 8.02 11.96
C HIS A 138 -5.41 7.73 13.28
N PHE A 139 -4.16 8.17 13.43
CA PHE A 139 -3.41 8.02 14.66
C PHE A 139 -4.08 8.73 15.86
N GLN A 140 -4.62 9.94 15.65
CA GLN A 140 -5.35 10.64 16.71
C GLN A 140 -6.64 9.93 17.10
N ALA A 141 -7.41 9.46 16.11
CA ALA A 141 -8.65 8.72 16.36
C ALA A 141 -8.40 7.45 17.19
N LEU A 142 -7.32 6.72 16.89
CA LEU A 142 -6.88 5.57 17.67
C LEU A 142 -6.57 5.91 19.13
N LYS A 143 -5.99 7.09 19.36
CA LYS A 143 -5.56 7.52 20.69
C LYS A 143 -6.71 8.01 21.57
N THR A 144 -7.71 8.71 21.01
CA THR A 144 -8.68 9.45 21.82
C THR A 144 -9.90 8.66 22.24
N ASN A 145 -10.55 7.85 21.39
CA ASN A 145 -11.90 7.34 21.69
C ASN A 145 -12.20 5.90 21.23
N GLY A 146 -11.21 5.14 20.76
CA GLY A 146 -11.51 3.94 19.97
C GLY A 146 -12.17 4.33 18.63
N LEU A 147 -11.93 3.54 17.59
CA LEU A 147 -12.31 3.93 16.24
C LEU A 147 -13.81 3.79 15.99
N VAL A 148 -14.56 4.87 16.19
CA VAL A 148 -15.91 5.03 15.62
C VAL A 148 -15.78 5.76 14.29
N TYR A 149 -15.23 5.07 13.29
CA TYR A 149 -15.32 5.55 11.91
C TYR A 149 -16.70 5.18 11.35
N SER A 150 -17.39 6.16 10.76
CA SER A 150 -18.51 5.85 9.87
C SER A 150 -17.93 5.22 8.60
N ARG A 151 -17.93 3.88 8.56
CA ARG A 151 -17.36 3.07 7.46
C ARG A 151 -18.03 3.33 6.12
N GLU A 152 -19.26 3.86 6.12
CA GLU A 152 -20.13 3.84 4.94
C GLU A 152 -19.74 4.82 3.82
N ASN A 153 -18.96 5.88 4.11
CA ASN A 153 -18.86 6.99 3.14
C ASN A 153 -17.66 6.93 2.18
N SER A 154 -16.47 6.47 2.61
CA SER A 154 -15.24 6.59 1.78
C SER A 154 -15.14 5.57 0.65
N SER A 155 -15.55 4.33 0.92
CA SER A 155 -15.49 3.23 -0.07
C SER A 155 -16.53 3.41 -1.18
N SER A 156 -17.70 3.98 -0.86
CA SER A 156 -18.74 4.26 -1.85
C SER A 156 -18.29 5.32 -2.85
N ALA A 157 -17.81 6.48 -2.38
CA ALA A 157 -17.43 7.59 -3.25
C ALA A 157 -16.31 7.20 -4.23
N THR A 158 -15.33 6.42 -3.76
CA THR A 158 -14.25 5.90 -4.61
C THR A 158 -14.74 4.88 -5.62
N ALA A 159 -15.68 4.01 -5.24
CA ALA A 159 -16.30 3.08 -6.17
C ALA A 159 -17.11 3.80 -7.26
N ASP A 160 -17.87 4.84 -6.87
CA ASP A 160 -18.67 5.65 -7.79
C ASP A 160 -17.74 6.38 -8.79
N TYR A 161 -16.60 6.90 -8.34
CA TYR A 161 -15.57 7.45 -9.21
C TYR A 161 -14.98 6.41 -10.17
N ILE A 162 -14.58 5.23 -9.69
CA ILE A 162 -14.06 4.16 -10.56
C ILE A 162 -15.12 3.74 -11.61
N CYS A 163 -16.39 3.68 -11.22
CA CYS A 163 -17.47 3.37 -12.17
C CYS A 163 -17.62 4.47 -13.22
N SER A 164 -17.45 5.75 -12.85
CA SER A 164 -17.49 6.87 -13.81
C SER A 164 -16.40 6.79 -14.89
N LEU A 165 -15.24 6.19 -14.57
CA LEU A 165 -14.15 5.99 -15.52
C LEU A 165 -14.46 4.96 -16.61
N LEU A 166 -15.40 4.04 -16.36
CA LEU A 166 -15.78 3.01 -17.32
C LEU A 166 -16.56 3.57 -18.51
N ARG A 167 -17.15 4.77 -18.39
CA ARG A 167 -18.00 5.39 -19.43
C ARG A 167 -19.04 4.42 -20.01
N SER A 168 -19.53 3.49 -19.18
CA SER A 168 -20.50 2.48 -19.59
C SER A 168 -21.88 2.86 -19.08
N GLU A 169 -22.89 2.70 -19.94
CA GLU A 169 -24.30 2.86 -19.58
C GLU A 169 -24.87 1.59 -18.92
N SER A 170 -24.11 0.49 -18.91
CA SER A 170 -24.53 -0.78 -18.34
C SER A 170 -24.59 -0.71 -16.82
N THR A 171 -25.81 -0.76 -16.27
CA THR A 171 -26.03 -0.83 -14.82
C THR A 171 -25.41 -2.08 -14.20
N LEU A 172 -25.39 -3.20 -14.95
CA LEU A 172 -24.78 -4.45 -14.52
C LEU A 172 -23.26 -4.32 -14.40
N GLU A 173 -22.60 -3.70 -15.38
CA GLU A 173 -21.15 -3.46 -15.35
C GLU A 173 -20.77 -2.57 -14.16
N ALA A 174 -21.51 -1.47 -13.95
CA ALA A 174 -21.29 -0.57 -12.82
C ALA A 174 -21.47 -1.29 -11.47
N VAL A 175 -22.54 -2.07 -11.29
CA VAL A 175 -22.76 -2.85 -10.06
C VAL A 175 -21.68 -3.91 -9.87
N PHE A 176 -21.24 -4.56 -10.95
CA PHE A 176 -20.17 -5.53 -10.92
C PHE A 176 -18.84 -4.90 -10.49
N VAL A 177 -18.40 -3.81 -11.12
CA VAL A 177 -17.15 -3.14 -10.79
C VAL A 177 -17.19 -2.53 -9.40
N ARG A 178 -18.32 -1.95 -8.99
CA ARG A 178 -18.55 -1.50 -7.61
C ARG A 178 -18.39 -2.64 -6.61
N SER A 179 -19.00 -3.80 -6.88
CA SER A 179 -18.86 -4.97 -6.01
C SER A 179 -17.43 -5.52 -6.01
N LEU A 180 -16.75 -5.53 -7.17
CA LEU A 180 -15.35 -5.92 -7.28
C LEU A 180 -14.46 -5.03 -6.43
N TYR A 181 -14.65 -3.71 -6.49
CA TYR A 181 -13.85 -2.79 -5.70
C TYR A 181 -14.21 -2.84 -4.20
N VAL A 182 -15.47 -2.61 -3.84
CA VAL A 182 -15.89 -2.49 -2.44
C VAL A 182 -15.81 -3.83 -1.70
N ASN A 183 -16.43 -4.87 -2.25
CA ASN A 183 -16.58 -6.14 -1.52
C ASN A 183 -15.33 -7.01 -1.63
N LEU A 184 -14.69 -7.02 -2.80
CA LEU A 184 -13.53 -7.87 -3.04
C LEU A 184 -12.21 -7.16 -2.70
N LEU A 185 -11.87 -6.08 -3.38
CA LEU A 185 -10.58 -5.41 -3.20
C LEU A 185 -10.47 -4.81 -1.79
N CYS A 186 -11.37 -3.91 -1.40
CA CYS A 186 -11.37 -3.31 -0.06
C CYS A 186 -11.81 -4.32 1.01
N GLY A 187 -12.96 -4.97 0.80
CA GLY A 187 -13.58 -5.80 1.81
C GLY A 187 -12.83 -7.08 2.17
N LYS A 188 -12.18 -7.75 1.19
CA LYS A 188 -11.46 -9.01 1.43
C LYS A 188 -9.95 -8.85 1.34
N ILE A 189 -9.43 -8.34 0.22
CA ILE A 189 -7.99 -8.30 -0.02
C ILE A 189 -7.31 -7.30 0.92
N LEU A 190 -7.80 -6.06 0.96
CA LEU A 190 -7.22 -5.01 1.80
C LEU A 190 -7.38 -5.33 3.29
N HIS A 191 -8.54 -5.87 3.67
CA HIS A 191 -8.77 -6.35 5.03
C HIS A 191 -7.82 -7.50 5.41
N SER A 192 -7.49 -8.39 4.48
CA SER A 192 -6.48 -9.45 4.71
C SER A 192 -5.08 -8.84 4.85
N ILE A 193 -4.68 -7.90 3.98
CA ILE A 193 -3.39 -7.19 4.09
C ILE A 193 -3.27 -6.43 5.41
N ALA A 194 -4.38 -5.88 5.91
CA ALA A 194 -4.48 -5.16 7.17
C ALA A 194 -4.29 -6.02 8.42
N GLU A 195 -4.12 -7.34 8.27
CA GLU A 195 -3.81 -8.21 9.40
C GLU A 195 -2.55 -7.71 10.12
N PRO A 196 -2.61 -7.49 11.44
CA PRO A 196 -1.53 -6.89 12.22
C PRO A 196 -0.16 -7.48 11.94
N TYR A 197 -0.06 -8.81 11.92
CA TYR A 197 1.21 -9.50 11.73
C TYR A 197 1.75 -9.36 10.29
N LEU A 198 0.89 -9.29 9.27
CA LEU A 198 1.32 -9.01 7.89
C LEU A 198 1.86 -7.60 7.77
N THR A 199 1.15 -6.65 8.37
CA THR A 199 1.57 -5.25 8.41
C THR A 199 2.94 -5.16 9.09
N LEU A 200 3.13 -5.85 10.21
CA LEU A 200 4.43 -5.94 10.89
C LEU A 200 5.51 -6.62 10.04
N GLU A 201 5.19 -7.70 9.34
CA GLU A 201 6.14 -8.41 8.46
C GLU A 201 6.62 -7.51 7.31
N ILE A 202 5.70 -6.78 6.66
CA ILE A 202 6.01 -5.80 5.61
C ILE A 202 6.91 -4.71 6.19
N LEU A 203 6.52 -4.11 7.32
CA LEU A 203 7.27 -3.05 7.96
C LEU A 203 8.68 -3.52 8.37
N ASN A 204 8.78 -4.73 8.93
CA ASN A 204 10.04 -5.34 9.34
C ASN A 204 10.94 -5.61 8.12
N LYS A 205 10.39 -6.15 7.03
CA LYS A 205 11.12 -6.38 5.78
C LYS A 205 11.64 -5.07 5.17
N VAL A 206 10.83 -4.01 5.21
CA VAL A 206 11.25 -2.68 4.75
C VAL A 206 12.37 -2.12 5.65
N ALA A 207 12.23 -2.23 6.97
CA ALA A 207 13.26 -1.78 7.91
C ALA A 207 14.58 -2.53 7.70
N ARG A 208 14.55 -3.86 7.59
CA ARG A 208 15.74 -4.68 7.32
C ARG A 208 16.38 -4.37 5.99
N SER A 209 15.61 -4.30 4.91
CA SER A 209 16.15 -3.96 3.58
C SER A 209 16.86 -2.61 3.60
N LYS A 210 16.33 -1.61 4.34
CA LYS A 210 17.01 -0.32 4.49
C LYS A 210 18.26 -0.41 5.36
N LEU A 211 18.24 -1.22 6.42
CA LEU A 211 19.40 -1.44 7.29
C LEU A 211 20.53 -2.18 6.55
N GLU A 212 20.21 -3.21 5.77
CA GLU A 212 21.16 -3.95 4.94
C GLU A 212 21.83 -3.03 3.90
N ASN A 213 21.05 -2.19 3.23
CA ASN A 213 21.58 -1.20 2.29
C ASN A 213 22.50 -0.16 2.95
N LEU A 214 22.30 0.13 4.24
CA LEU A 214 23.19 1.03 5.00
C LEU A 214 24.51 0.35 5.37
N HIS A 215 24.52 -0.97 5.58
CA HIS A 215 25.71 -1.74 5.92
C HIS A 215 26.51 -2.21 4.70
N SER A 216 25.83 -2.52 3.59
CA SER A 216 26.47 -3.06 2.39
C SER A 216 27.24 -2.02 1.58
N GLU A 217 26.91 -0.73 1.74
CA GLU A 217 27.68 0.35 1.13
C GLU A 217 28.62 1.00 2.16
N PRO A 218 29.92 0.64 2.18
CA PRO A 218 30.97 1.51 2.70
C PRO A 218 31.19 2.69 1.73
N SER A 219 30.12 3.29 1.20
CA SER A 219 30.22 4.50 0.41
C SER A 219 30.66 5.61 1.36
N SER A 220 31.84 6.16 1.09
CA SER A 220 32.39 7.24 1.89
C SER A 220 31.31 8.32 1.99
N ILE A 221 31.10 8.86 3.19
CA ILE A 221 30.15 9.95 3.43
C ILE A 221 30.38 11.09 2.40
N PHE A 222 31.61 11.21 1.91
CA PHE A 222 32.03 12.11 0.85
C PHE A 222 31.36 11.86 -0.52
N GLU A 223 31.09 10.62 -0.93
CA GLU A 223 30.38 10.30 -2.18
C GLU A 223 28.87 10.61 -2.10
N LYS A 224 28.27 10.37 -0.94
CA LYS A 224 26.88 10.80 -0.66
C LYS A 224 26.78 12.33 -0.62
N ILE A 225 27.76 13.00 -0.03
CA ILE A 225 27.83 14.47 -0.04
C ILE A 225 28.09 14.99 -1.46
N SER A 226 28.97 14.37 -2.26
CA SER A 226 29.29 14.85 -3.62
C SER A 226 28.11 14.68 -4.59
N SER A 227 27.36 13.58 -4.48
CA SER A 227 26.09 13.41 -5.22
C SER A 227 25.04 14.42 -4.78
N THR A 228 24.97 14.75 -3.49
CA THR A 228 24.08 15.82 -3.01
C THR A 228 24.53 17.21 -3.52
N ILE A 229 25.83 17.50 -3.51
CA ILE A 229 26.42 18.77 -4.01
C ILE A 229 26.20 18.91 -5.52
N THR A 230 26.29 17.83 -6.30
CA THR A 230 26.01 17.88 -7.74
C THR A 230 24.54 18.17 -8.01
N VAL A 231 23.61 17.64 -7.18
CA VAL A 231 22.18 18.01 -7.23
C VAL A 231 21.96 19.48 -6.83
N VAL A 232 22.64 19.98 -5.79
CA VAL A 232 22.60 21.40 -5.40
C VAL A 232 23.12 22.30 -6.53
N ARG A 233 24.26 21.93 -7.14
CA ARG A 233 24.90 22.71 -8.20
C ARG A 233 24.08 22.71 -9.48
N SER A 234 23.42 21.59 -9.81
CA SER A 234 22.50 21.52 -10.94
C SER A 234 21.23 22.34 -10.65
N ALA A 235 20.74 22.37 -9.41
CA ALA A 235 19.59 23.18 -8.97
C ALA A 235 19.85 24.68 -9.09
N LEU A 236 21.05 25.12 -8.72
CA LEU A 236 21.47 26.51 -8.86
C LEU A 236 21.58 26.97 -10.32
N LYS A 237 21.99 26.09 -11.24
CA LYS A 237 22.10 26.41 -12.68
C LYS A 237 20.75 26.53 -13.40
N PHE A 238 19.70 25.91 -12.88
CA PHE A 238 18.37 25.87 -13.53
C PHE A 238 17.47 27.09 -13.22
N HIS A 239 18.04 28.17 -12.71
CA HIS A 239 17.34 29.35 -12.21
C HIS A 239 16.44 30.08 -13.24
N ARG A 240 16.46 29.70 -14.52
CA ARG A 240 15.78 30.42 -15.62
C ARG A 240 14.42 29.86 -16.06
N GLN A 241 14.03 28.65 -15.64
CA GLN A 241 12.74 28.06 -16.02
C GLN A 241 12.09 27.45 -14.77
N GLY A 242 11.56 28.30 -13.89
CA GLY A 242 10.82 27.83 -12.72
C GLY A 242 9.39 27.45 -13.11
N PRO A 243 8.85 26.31 -12.64
CA PRO A 243 7.43 26.00 -12.79
C PRO A 243 6.57 27.11 -12.18
N GLN A 244 5.41 27.36 -12.81
CA GLN A 244 4.46 28.39 -12.39
C GLN A 244 4.05 28.17 -10.92
N GLN A 245 4.27 29.22 -10.11
CA GLN A 245 3.79 29.44 -8.75
C GLN A 245 3.59 28.19 -7.88
N LEU A 246 4.60 27.84 -7.06
CA LEU A 246 4.38 27.01 -5.87
C LEU A 246 3.47 27.81 -4.92
N TRP A 247 2.22 27.36 -4.74
CA TRP A 247 1.22 28.09 -3.94
C TRP A 247 1.57 28.15 -2.45
N ARG A 248 2.47 27.29 -1.96
CA ARG A 248 2.92 27.24 -0.56
C ARG A 248 4.40 26.86 -0.48
N PRO A 249 5.18 27.47 0.44
CA PRO A 249 6.53 27.02 0.73
C PRO A 249 6.54 25.54 1.16
N PHE A 250 7.51 24.79 0.66
CA PHE A 250 7.74 23.38 0.94
C PHE A 250 7.81 23.11 2.44
N THR A 251 8.43 24.00 3.21
CA THR A 251 8.55 23.88 4.68
C THR A 251 7.21 23.95 5.41
N HIS A 252 6.18 24.53 4.78
CA HIS A 252 4.83 24.64 5.34
C HIS A 252 3.92 23.45 4.95
N ARG A 253 4.43 22.47 4.20
CA ARG A 253 3.68 21.25 3.87
C ARG A 253 3.30 20.48 5.14
N TYR A 254 2.13 19.84 5.12
CA TYR A 254 1.54 19.22 6.30
C TYR A 254 2.41 18.10 6.88
N PHE A 255 3.22 17.43 6.05
CA PHE A 255 4.17 16.39 6.45
C PHE A 255 5.02 16.79 7.65
N PHE A 256 5.59 18.01 7.62
CA PHE A 256 6.41 18.50 8.72
C PHE A 256 5.59 18.69 10.00
N THR A 257 4.36 19.20 9.87
CA THR A 257 3.45 19.34 11.01
C THR A 257 3.01 17.98 11.56
N CYS A 258 2.67 17.03 10.69
CA CYS A 258 2.36 15.65 11.03
C CYS A 258 3.51 14.99 11.78
N ALA A 259 4.72 15.00 11.22
CA ALA A 259 5.91 14.41 11.85
C ALA A 259 6.20 15.00 13.24
N ARG A 260 6.15 16.34 13.37
CA ARG A 260 6.33 17.01 14.67
C ARG A 260 5.30 16.56 15.71
N ARG A 261 4.02 16.46 15.32
CA ARG A 261 2.93 16.09 16.23
C ARG A 261 2.96 14.60 16.60
N LEU A 262 3.24 13.72 15.64
CA LEU A 262 3.37 12.28 15.87
C LEU A 262 4.48 11.99 16.89
N ILE A 263 5.62 12.68 16.77
CA ILE A 263 6.76 12.46 17.68
C ILE A 263 6.63 13.26 18.98
N ARG A 264 5.63 14.15 19.10
CA ARG A 264 5.49 15.11 20.21
C ARG A 264 6.78 15.92 20.43
N PHE A 265 7.40 16.33 19.33
CA PHE A 265 8.72 16.96 19.33
C PHE A 265 8.78 18.21 20.22
N GLU A 266 7.70 19.00 20.21
CA GLU A 266 7.53 20.19 21.06
C GLU A 266 7.65 19.89 22.55
N GLN A 267 7.07 18.78 23.02
CA GLN A 267 7.09 18.40 24.43
C GLN A 267 8.46 17.85 24.86
N ARG A 268 9.15 17.16 23.97
CA ARG A 268 10.41 16.46 24.30
C ARG A 268 11.64 17.32 24.17
N ARG A 269 11.68 18.17 23.15
CA ARG A 269 12.82 19.01 22.81
C ARG A 269 12.34 20.43 22.48
N PRO A 270 11.76 21.17 23.45
CA PRO A 270 11.17 22.48 23.20
C PRO A 270 12.16 23.48 22.61
N PHE A 271 13.43 23.45 23.04
CA PHE A 271 14.47 24.34 22.48
C PHE A 271 14.79 24.02 21.01
N LEU A 272 14.96 22.74 20.64
CA LEU A 272 15.17 22.35 19.25
C LEU A 272 13.92 22.62 18.40
N TYR A 273 12.73 22.45 18.97
CA TYR A 273 11.48 22.82 18.31
C TYR A 273 11.43 24.31 17.98
N CYS A 274 11.75 25.19 18.94
CA CYS A 274 11.84 26.63 18.70
C CYS A 274 12.88 26.94 17.61
N LEU A 275 14.07 26.33 17.66
CA LEU A 275 15.10 26.49 16.64
C LEU A 275 14.58 26.08 15.26
N CYS A 276 13.96 24.89 15.15
CA CYS A 276 13.35 24.41 13.92
C CYS A 276 12.24 25.35 13.41
N LYS A 277 11.47 25.98 14.30
CA LYS A 277 10.45 26.96 13.90
C LYS A 277 11.05 28.25 13.35
N TYR A 278 12.14 28.74 13.96
CA TYR A 278 12.88 29.87 13.41
C TYR A 278 13.53 29.52 12.07
N THR A 279 14.11 28.32 11.93
CA THR A 279 14.68 27.90 10.65
C THR A 279 13.61 27.67 9.59
N GLU A 280 12.43 27.12 9.93
CA GLU A 280 11.27 26.98 9.04
C GLU A 280 10.83 28.36 8.51
N ALA A 281 10.69 29.35 9.41
CA ALA A 281 10.29 30.72 9.05
C ALA A 281 11.37 31.46 8.24
N ALA A 282 12.65 31.23 8.54
CA ALA A 282 13.76 31.79 7.77
C ALA A 282 13.84 31.14 6.37
N ALA A 283 13.74 29.81 6.30
CA ALA A 283 13.76 29.05 5.05
C ALA A 283 12.60 29.43 4.12
N ALA A 284 11.39 29.67 4.66
CA ALA A 284 10.24 30.13 3.90
C ALA A 284 10.46 31.49 3.21
N LYS A 285 11.36 32.33 3.73
CA LYS A 285 11.73 33.62 3.11
C LYS A 285 12.80 33.49 2.02
N ILE A 286 13.45 32.33 1.90
CA ILE A 286 14.55 32.09 0.96
C ILE A 286 14.02 31.27 -0.23
N PRO A 287 13.64 31.88 -1.36
CA PRO A 287 13.05 31.16 -2.49
C PRO A 287 14.00 30.11 -3.10
N GLY A 288 15.32 30.30 -2.95
CA GLY A 288 16.32 29.33 -3.38
C GLY A 288 16.27 28.01 -2.58
N PHE A 289 15.98 28.07 -1.29
CA PHE A 289 15.84 26.88 -0.44
C PHE A 289 14.60 26.08 -0.80
N ASP A 290 13.48 26.78 -1.04
CA ASP A 290 12.22 26.17 -1.43
C ASP A 290 12.35 25.38 -2.75
N ARG A 291 12.92 26.01 -3.79
CA ARG A 291 13.20 25.35 -5.07
C ARG A 291 14.15 24.16 -4.91
N PHE A 292 15.15 24.28 -4.03
CA PHE A 292 16.07 23.19 -3.75
C PHE A 292 15.36 21.99 -3.14
N MET A 293 14.52 22.21 -2.11
CA MET A 293 13.74 21.15 -1.47
C MET A 293 12.75 20.51 -2.44
N TYR A 294 12.05 21.32 -3.25
CA TYR A 294 11.16 20.82 -4.28
C TYR A 294 11.90 19.93 -5.28
N ARG A 295 13.07 20.36 -5.77
CA ARG A 295 13.88 19.54 -6.70
C ARG A 295 14.33 18.24 -6.06
N LEU A 296 14.81 18.30 -4.81
CA LEU A 296 15.19 17.08 -4.08
C LEU A 296 14.01 16.11 -3.98
N PHE A 297 12.82 16.61 -3.64
CA PHE A 297 11.60 15.81 -3.58
C PHE A 297 11.25 15.24 -4.96
N GLN A 298 11.27 16.06 -6.01
CA GLN A 298 10.96 15.62 -7.36
C GLN A 298 11.90 14.49 -7.81
N THR A 299 13.22 14.69 -7.70
CA THR A 299 14.21 13.70 -8.16
C THR A 299 14.25 12.42 -7.33
N ASN A 300 13.96 12.49 -6.03
CA ASN A 300 14.12 11.34 -5.14
C ASN A 300 12.82 10.60 -4.87
N VAL A 301 11.68 11.28 -5.00
CA VAL A 301 10.37 10.76 -4.63
C VAL A 301 9.45 10.73 -5.83
N ALA A 302 9.12 11.89 -6.42
CA ALA A 302 8.13 11.97 -7.49
C ALA A 302 8.57 11.19 -8.75
N ASP A 303 9.77 11.44 -9.26
CA ASP A 303 10.30 10.79 -10.46
C ASP A 303 10.48 9.28 -10.27
N LYS A 304 10.78 8.84 -9.03
CA LYS A 304 10.89 7.41 -8.72
C LYS A 304 9.52 6.76 -8.62
N LEU A 305 8.53 7.41 -8.03
CA LEU A 305 7.17 6.88 -7.90
C LEU A 305 6.42 6.86 -9.23
N SER A 306 6.64 7.86 -10.10
CA SER A 306 6.11 7.86 -11.46
C SER A 306 6.86 6.91 -12.40
N SER A 307 8.02 6.39 -12.00
CA SER A 307 8.79 5.48 -12.84
C SER A 307 8.07 4.13 -13.00
N GLY A 308 7.92 3.69 -14.25
CA GLY A 308 7.36 2.37 -14.58
C GLY A 308 7.99 1.19 -13.80
N PRO A 309 9.33 1.15 -13.58
CA PRO A 309 9.95 0.11 -12.75
C PRO A 309 9.45 0.08 -11.31
N GLN A 310 9.19 1.23 -10.70
CA GLN A 310 8.69 1.29 -9.32
C GLN A 310 7.25 0.79 -9.23
N VAL A 311 6.40 1.16 -10.21
CA VAL A 311 5.05 0.60 -10.33
C VAL A 311 5.11 -0.92 -10.47
N ALA A 312 5.99 -1.43 -11.34
CA ALA A 312 6.20 -2.88 -11.50
C ALA A 312 6.60 -3.53 -10.17
N HIS A 313 7.56 -2.95 -9.45
CA HIS A 313 8.00 -3.46 -8.15
C HIS A 313 6.88 -3.48 -7.12
N ILE A 314 6.05 -2.42 -7.04
CA ILE A 314 4.89 -2.36 -6.13
C ILE A 314 3.90 -3.48 -6.44
N PHE A 315 3.51 -3.66 -7.69
CA PHE A 315 2.54 -4.70 -8.07
C PHE A 315 3.12 -6.10 -7.92
N VAL A 316 4.41 -6.31 -8.16
CA VAL A 316 5.09 -7.58 -7.87
C VAL A 316 5.11 -7.85 -6.36
N ALA A 317 5.39 -6.85 -5.53
CA ALA A 317 5.36 -6.99 -4.08
C ALA A 317 3.94 -7.28 -3.56
N LEU A 318 2.93 -6.57 -4.06
CA LEU A 318 1.51 -6.83 -3.75
C LEU A 318 1.11 -8.24 -4.18
N ARG A 319 1.53 -8.67 -5.38
CA ARG A 319 1.30 -10.03 -5.88
C ARG A 319 1.91 -11.08 -4.96
N GLN A 320 3.18 -10.94 -4.58
CA GLN A 320 3.82 -11.88 -3.65
C GLN A 320 3.19 -11.86 -2.26
N LEU A 321 2.67 -10.71 -1.83
CA LEU A 321 2.01 -10.56 -0.54
C LEU A 321 0.67 -11.30 -0.50
N VAL A 322 -0.17 -11.09 -1.52
CA VAL A 322 -1.54 -11.61 -1.63
C VAL A 322 -1.57 -13.05 -2.19
N PHE A 323 -0.64 -13.37 -3.10
CA PHE A 323 -0.54 -14.64 -3.82
C PHE A 323 0.90 -15.20 -3.75
N PRO A 324 1.38 -15.68 -2.59
CA PRO A 324 2.77 -16.11 -2.46
C PRO A 324 3.20 -17.21 -3.46
N ARG A 325 2.24 -18.06 -3.86
CA ARG A 325 2.42 -19.21 -4.77
C ARG A 325 1.86 -19.00 -6.18
N ASP A 326 1.30 -17.84 -6.47
CA ASP A 326 0.83 -17.47 -7.81
C ASP A 326 -0.22 -18.43 -8.42
N THR A 327 -1.04 -19.09 -7.59
CA THR A 327 -2.12 -19.97 -8.05
C THR A 327 -3.41 -19.66 -7.33
N VAL A 328 -3.47 -19.97 -6.04
CA VAL A 328 -4.62 -19.66 -5.20
C VAL A 328 -4.36 -18.36 -4.42
N THR A 329 -5.38 -17.54 -4.16
CA THR A 329 -5.31 -16.54 -3.08
C THR A 329 -4.80 -17.30 -1.88
N GLY A 330 -3.61 -16.95 -1.39
CA GLY A 330 -2.91 -17.83 -0.46
C GLY A 330 -3.89 -18.27 0.63
N PRO A 331 -3.86 -19.56 1.04
CA PRO A 331 -4.68 -19.98 2.17
C PRO A 331 -4.45 -18.97 3.30
N PRO A 332 -5.50 -18.60 4.06
CA PRO A 332 -5.36 -17.65 5.16
C PRO A 332 -4.12 -18.06 5.93
N ARG A 333 -3.11 -17.17 5.95
CA ARG A 333 -1.78 -17.56 6.39
C ARG A 333 -1.93 -18.23 7.75
N PRO A 334 -1.20 -19.35 7.99
CA PRO A 334 -1.35 -20.09 9.23
C PRO A 334 -1.24 -19.08 10.37
N VAL A 335 -2.32 -18.95 11.14
CA VAL A 335 -2.41 -17.92 12.19
C VAL A 335 -1.19 -18.11 13.06
N PHE A 336 -0.32 -17.10 13.10
CA PHE A 336 0.90 -17.20 13.90
C PHE A 336 0.50 -17.53 15.34
N ASP A 337 1.18 -18.52 15.90
CA ASP A 337 1.11 -18.77 17.33
C ASP A 337 1.47 -17.49 18.09
N ASP A 338 0.89 -17.27 19.26
CA ASP A 338 1.06 -16.02 20.01
C ASP A 338 2.54 -15.78 20.37
N HIS A 339 3.31 -16.85 20.55
CA HIS A 339 4.76 -16.77 20.66
C HIS A 339 5.42 -16.21 19.39
N LYS A 340 5.04 -16.69 18.20
CA LYS A 340 5.58 -16.20 16.91
C LYS A 340 5.18 -14.75 16.67
N LYS A 341 3.94 -14.35 17.02
CA LYS A 341 3.51 -12.94 16.94
C LYS A 341 4.35 -12.04 17.84
N LYS A 342 4.61 -12.48 19.07
CA LYS A 342 5.44 -11.75 20.04
C LYS A 342 6.87 -11.59 19.53
N LEU A 343 7.48 -12.67 19.01
CA LEU A 343 8.82 -12.63 18.43
C LEU A 343 8.89 -11.69 17.23
N LEU A 344 7.94 -11.77 16.30
CA LEU A 344 7.88 -10.88 15.13
C LEU A 344 7.75 -9.42 15.55
N ARG A 345 6.96 -9.14 16.59
CA ARG A 345 6.82 -7.81 17.17
C ARG A 345 8.12 -7.30 17.77
N GLU A 346 8.78 -8.09 18.61
CA GLU A 346 10.07 -7.73 19.23
C GLU A 346 11.16 -7.48 18.19
N GLU A 347 11.22 -8.33 17.16
CA GLU A 347 12.16 -8.18 16.05
C GLU A 347 11.88 -6.91 15.23
N CYS A 348 10.60 -6.61 14.98
CA CYS A 348 10.17 -5.38 14.32
C CYS A 348 10.57 -4.15 15.15
N GLU A 349 10.29 -4.15 16.47
CA GLU A 349 10.69 -3.08 17.40
C GLU A 349 12.20 -2.83 17.36
N GLN A 350 13.01 -3.88 17.39
CA GLN A 350 14.48 -3.78 17.33
C GLN A 350 14.97 -3.21 15.99
N ASN A 351 14.47 -3.73 14.87
CA ASN A 351 14.89 -3.27 13.54
C ASN A 351 14.48 -1.82 13.27
N PHE A 352 13.29 -1.39 13.72
CA PHE A 352 12.89 0.01 13.65
C PHE A 352 13.77 0.90 14.50
N TYR A 353 14.08 0.48 15.73
CA TYR A 353 14.94 1.26 16.60
C TYR A 353 16.35 1.40 16.03
N GLN A 354 16.95 0.31 15.53
CA GLN A 354 18.25 0.34 14.85
C GLN A 354 18.24 1.23 13.60
N LEU A 355 17.16 1.18 12.81
CA LEU A 355 16.98 2.06 11.67
C LEU A 355 16.99 3.54 12.13
N LEU A 356 16.19 3.90 13.13
CA LEU A 356 16.13 5.27 13.67
C LEU A 356 17.48 5.72 14.24
N ALA A 357 18.21 4.83 14.91
CA ALA A 357 19.55 5.09 15.44
C ALA A 357 20.58 5.32 14.33
N SER A 358 20.54 4.50 13.26
CA SER A 358 21.44 4.64 12.11
C SER A 358 21.31 6.00 11.40
N TYR A 359 20.09 6.55 11.35
CA TYR A 359 19.83 7.90 10.84
C TYR A 359 19.98 9.00 11.90
N LYS A 360 20.37 8.68 13.14
CA LYS A 360 20.46 9.60 14.29
C LYS A 360 19.16 10.34 14.60
N ILE A 361 18.02 9.84 14.12
CA ILE A 361 16.69 10.45 14.33
C ILE A 361 16.35 10.38 15.83
N GLU A 362 16.75 9.29 16.50
CA GLU A 362 16.55 9.14 17.95
C GLU A 362 17.15 10.30 18.76
N SER A 363 18.36 10.74 18.40
CA SER A 363 19.10 11.78 19.12
C SER A 363 18.51 13.15 18.84
N ILE A 364 18.23 13.42 17.56
CA ILE A 364 17.68 14.70 17.08
C ILE A 364 16.29 14.93 17.65
N VAL A 365 15.40 13.93 17.56
CA VAL A 365 14.00 14.09 17.92
C VAL A 365 13.71 13.70 19.38
N GLY A 366 14.63 12.98 20.02
CA GLY A 366 14.41 12.44 21.37
C GLY A 366 13.41 11.28 21.37
N LEU A 367 13.52 10.35 20.42
CA LEU A 367 12.74 9.12 20.41
C LEU A 367 13.37 8.11 21.38
N THR A 368 12.56 7.50 22.23
CA THR A 368 12.98 6.42 23.12
C THR A 368 12.57 5.07 22.54
N VAL A 369 13.19 4.00 23.04
CA VAL A 369 12.78 2.61 22.73
C VAL A 369 11.28 2.41 23.02
N THR A 370 10.77 2.98 24.11
CA THR A 370 9.35 2.87 24.49
C THR A 370 8.40 3.47 23.45
N ASP A 371 8.81 4.49 22.72
CA ASP A 371 7.98 5.07 21.66
C ASP A 371 7.86 4.15 20.46
N VAL A 372 8.97 3.53 20.07
CA VAL A 372 8.97 2.52 19.00
C VAL A 372 8.08 1.34 19.40
N LYS A 373 8.20 0.86 20.65
CA LYS A 373 7.31 -0.17 21.19
C LYS A 373 5.84 0.23 21.13
N ASN A 374 5.50 1.46 21.53
CA ASN A 374 4.14 1.96 21.49
C ASN A 374 3.61 2.07 20.06
N PHE A 375 4.44 2.55 19.12
CA PHE A 375 4.10 2.64 17.71
C PHE A 375 3.80 1.25 17.11
N VAL A 376 4.73 0.30 17.28
CA VAL A 376 4.55 -1.08 16.82
C VAL A 376 3.33 -1.73 17.50
N SER A 377 3.13 -1.48 18.80
CA SER A 377 1.94 -1.93 19.53
C SER A 377 0.66 -1.42 18.90
N THR A 378 0.62 -0.14 18.53
CA THR A 378 -0.57 0.53 17.99
C THR A 378 -0.94 -0.06 16.64
N ILE A 379 0.04 -0.26 15.75
CA ILE A 379 -0.17 -0.93 14.45
C ILE A 379 -0.61 -2.39 14.65
N SER A 380 -0.11 -3.05 15.70
CA SER A 380 -0.43 -4.44 15.98
C SER A 380 -1.80 -4.66 16.63
N ALA A 381 -2.48 -3.60 17.08
CA ALA A 381 -3.61 -3.71 18.00
C ALA A 381 -4.92 -4.13 17.34
N ASP A 382 -5.26 -3.57 16.19
CA ASP A 382 -6.57 -3.78 15.55
C ASP A 382 -6.47 -3.87 14.02
N GLN A 383 -6.94 -5.00 13.48
CA GLN A 383 -7.05 -5.23 12.05
C GLN A 383 -8.06 -4.27 11.39
N CYS A 384 -9.19 -3.99 12.05
CA CYS A 384 -10.22 -3.13 11.50
C CYS A 384 -9.70 -1.69 11.35
N ALA A 385 -8.94 -1.21 12.34
CA ALA A 385 -8.22 0.05 12.27
C ALA A 385 -7.30 0.13 11.05
N ASN A 386 -6.42 -0.85 10.90
CA ASN A 386 -5.47 -0.89 9.79
C ASN A 386 -6.19 -0.94 8.43
N ALA A 387 -7.27 -1.72 8.33
CA ALA A 387 -8.06 -1.81 7.11
C ALA A 387 -8.67 -0.46 6.74
N GLN A 388 -9.24 0.25 7.71
CA GLN A 388 -9.79 1.59 7.50
C GLN A 388 -8.71 2.60 7.11
N LEU A 389 -7.53 2.56 7.72
CA LEU A 389 -6.41 3.41 7.31
C LEU A 389 -6.05 3.13 5.85
N LEU A 390 -5.88 1.87 5.47
CA LEU A 390 -5.57 1.50 4.09
C LEU A 390 -6.68 1.93 3.11
N GLU A 391 -7.96 1.75 3.46
CA GLU A 391 -9.09 2.20 2.64
C GLU A 391 -9.04 3.72 2.42
N ARG A 392 -8.75 4.50 3.48
CA ARG A 392 -8.62 5.97 3.38
C ARG A 392 -7.39 6.40 2.57
N LEU A 393 -6.27 5.69 2.68
CA LEU A 393 -5.08 5.96 1.88
C LEU A 393 -5.33 5.68 0.39
N VAL A 394 -5.96 4.55 0.07
CA VAL A 394 -6.35 4.21 -1.30
C VAL A 394 -7.33 5.26 -1.85
N ALA A 395 -8.32 5.66 -1.05
CA ALA A 395 -9.25 6.71 -1.45
C ALA A 395 -8.58 8.04 -1.73
N CYS A 396 -7.61 8.42 -0.90
CA CYS A 396 -6.80 9.63 -1.09
C CYS A 396 -6.01 9.55 -2.40
N VAL A 397 -5.34 8.42 -2.68
CA VAL A 397 -4.60 8.23 -3.95
C VAL A 397 -5.54 8.30 -5.15
N ILE A 398 -6.70 7.65 -5.09
CA ILE A 398 -7.69 7.68 -6.17
C ILE A 398 -8.20 9.10 -6.42
N ALA A 399 -8.46 9.88 -5.38
CA ALA A 399 -8.93 11.26 -5.51
C ALA A 399 -7.91 12.19 -6.19
N HIS A 400 -6.62 11.85 -6.15
CA HIS A 400 -5.55 12.57 -6.87
C HIS A 400 -5.34 12.10 -8.30
N ILE A 401 -5.96 10.98 -8.67
CA ILE A 401 -6.02 10.46 -10.04
C ILE A 401 -7.34 10.87 -10.71
N ALA A 402 -8.31 11.35 -9.92
CA ALA A 402 -9.57 11.95 -10.34
C ALA A 402 -9.40 13.38 -10.84
#